data_AF-A0A7W7YKU3-F1
#
_entry.id   AF-A0A7W7YKU3-F1
#
_cell.length_a   1.000
_cell.length_b   1.000
_cell.length_c   1.000
_cell.angle_alpha   90.00
_cell.angle_beta   90.00
_cell.angle_gamma   90.00
#
_symmetry.space_group_name_H-M   'P 1'
#
loop_
_entity.id
_entity.type
_entity.pdbx_description
1 polymer ?
#
loop_
_entity_poly.entity_id
_entity_poly.type
_entity_poly.pdbx_seq_one_letter_code
_entity_poly.pdbx_strand_id
1 'polypeptide(L)'
;MRYRLLEHPAFPGLLSKEDLFLLVERGSLARGDLCQDTTSGRDHTVGDVISGMRAPRAHAGARIDRPLFREFRADAPHEEGSEIEYEETEQAESEEEIPKGTERYTPAGEWILHESHPSWFGAGKALFLALLLLITTFMILKIDPIYAPISAGLALVLFILVGIFRSTRTYLVTEERVEVVWGLLGRSSREVRICDIRSIDVHESGLKGLLGLGTVNFSSAANADIEVQFRDIRGAHEVKELVRQLQRLSDE
;
A
#
# COMPACT_ATOMS: atom_id res chain seq x y z
N MET A 1 12.71 -33.41 -4.48
CA MET A 1 14.12 -33.78 -4.22
C MET A 1 14.73 -32.67 -3.38
N ARG A 2 15.55 -33.01 -2.38
CA ARG A 2 16.24 -32.03 -1.53
C ARG A 2 17.74 -32.10 -1.80
N TYR A 3 18.36 -30.94 -1.92
CA TYR A 3 19.75 -30.77 -2.29
C TYR A 3 20.53 -30.17 -1.12
N ARG A 4 21.77 -30.61 -0.96
CA ARG A 4 22.72 -30.07 0.03
C ARG A 4 23.88 -29.42 -0.70
N LEU A 5 24.24 -28.19 -0.35
CA LEU A 5 25.42 -27.53 -0.90
C LEU A 5 26.67 -28.08 -0.22
N LEU A 6 27.65 -28.52 -1.02
CA LEU A 6 28.84 -29.22 -0.50
C LEU A 6 29.91 -28.25 0.06
N GLU A 7 29.92 -27.00 -0.41
CA GLU A 7 31.00 -26.05 -0.13
C GLU A 7 30.53 -24.70 0.42
N HIS A 8 29.24 -24.56 0.80
CA HIS A 8 28.70 -23.26 1.18
C HIS A 8 28.47 -23.12 2.70
N PRO A 9 29.28 -22.31 3.42
CA PRO A 9 29.17 -22.17 4.88
C PRO A 9 27.87 -21.47 5.32
N ALA A 10 27.23 -20.68 4.45
CA ALA A 10 26.03 -19.92 4.79
C ALA A 10 24.71 -20.71 4.71
N PHE A 11 24.69 -21.88 4.06
CA PHE A 11 23.45 -22.64 3.83
C PHE A 11 23.62 -24.13 4.20
N PRO A 12 23.77 -24.45 5.50
CA PRO A 12 23.97 -25.83 5.96
C PRO A 12 22.70 -26.70 5.86
N GLY A 13 21.56 -26.10 5.52
CA GLY A 13 20.25 -26.77 5.42
C GLY A 13 20.06 -27.58 4.14
N LEU A 14 18.95 -28.33 4.11
CA LEU A 14 18.48 -29.02 2.90
C LEU A 14 17.60 -28.05 2.08
N LEU A 15 18.03 -27.74 0.86
CA LEU A 15 17.33 -26.80 -0.02
C LEU A 15 16.45 -27.54 -1.03
N SER A 16 15.31 -26.96 -1.35
CA SER A 16 14.48 -27.43 -2.46
C SER A 16 15.07 -27.01 -3.81
N LYS A 17 14.51 -27.54 -4.89
CA LYS A 17 14.89 -27.17 -6.25
C LYS A 17 14.58 -25.69 -6.50
N GLU A 18 13.46 -25.23 -5.97
CA GLU A 18 12.94 -23.87 -6.07
C GLU A 18 13.81 -22.87 -5.29
N ASP A 19 14.30 -23.25 -4.11
CA ASP A 19 15.20 -22.41 -3.30
C ASP A 19 16.53 -22.19 -4.02
N LEU A 20 17.09 -23.24 -4.65
CA LEU A 20 18.30 -23.13 -5.47
C LEU A 20 18.10 -22.17 -6.65
N PHE A 21 16.95 -22.21 -7.31
CA PHE A 21 16.61 -21.28 -8.39
C PHE A 21 16.56 -19.84 -7.90
N LEU A 22 15.87 -19.58 -6.78
CA LEU A 22 15.72 -18.25 -6.20
C LEU A 22 17.06 -17.67 -5.74
N LEU A 23 17.96 -18.50 -5.18
CA LEU A 23 19.28 -18.07 -4.76
C LEU A 23 20.16 -17.68 -5.96
N VAL A 24 20.07 -18.41 -7.07
CA VAL A 24 20.79 -18.07 -8.31
C VAL A 24 20.20 -16.81 -8.96
N GLU A 25 18.89 -16.65 -8.98
CA GLU A 25 18.22 -15.46 -9.53
C GLU A 25 18.56 -14.19 -8.74
N ARG A 26 18.68 -14.31 -7.41
CA ARG A 26 19.08 -13.20 -6.52
C ARG A 26 20.59 -12.98 -6.46
N GLY A 27 21.39 -13.75 -7.20
CA GLY A 27 22.84 -13.62 -7.27
C GLY A 27 23.59 -14.12 -6.02
N SER A 28 22.91 -14.82 -5.10
CA SER A 28 23.49 -15.36 -3.87
C SER A 28 24.23 -16.69 -4.07
N LEU A 29 24.04 -17.35 -5.22
CA LEU A 29 24.63 -18.64 -5.55
C LEU A 29 24.99 -18.68 -7.03
N ALA A 30 26.15 -19.24 -7.39
CA ALA A 30 26.55 -19.35 -8.78
C ALA A 30 25.98 -20.63 -9.41
N ARG A 31 25.67 -20.58 -10.72
CA ARG A 31 25.22 -21.78 -11.46
C ARG A 31 26.26 -22.91 -11.46
N GLY A 32 27.54 -22.56 -11.26
CA GLY A 32 28.64 -23.52 -11.20
C GLY A 32 28.80 -24.22 -9.85
N ASP A 33 28.07 -23.82 -8.81
CA ASP A 33 28.23 -24.38 -7.48
C ASP A 33 27.75 -25.83 -7.43
N LEU A 34 28.40 -26.67 -6.61
CA LEU A 34 28.09 -28.09 -6.48
C LEU A 34 27.05 -28.35 -5.40
N CYS A 35 26.03 -29.11 -5.75
CA CYS A 35 24.99 -29.57 -4.85
C CYS A 35 24.83 -31.10 -4.93
N GLN A 36 24.66 -31.74 -3.79
CA GLN A 36 24.46 -33.18 -3.68
C GLN A 36 22.98 -33.49 -3.49
N ASP A 37 22.44 -34.42 -4.28
CA ASP A 37 21.09 -34.93 -4.09
C ASP A 37 21.06 -35.92 -2.93
N THR A 38 20.18 -35.66 -1.96
CA THR A 38 19.99 -36.54 -0.78
C THR A 38 19.44 -37.92 -1.11
N THR A 39 18.84 -38.09 -2.29
CA THR A 39 18.19 -39.35 -2.70
C THR A 39 19.16 -40.28 -3.43
N SER A 40 19.97 -39.73 -4.33
CA SER A 40 20.92 -40.50 -5.15
C SER A 40 22.37 -40.41 -4.67
N GLY A 41 22.68 -39.47 -3.77
CA GLY A 41 24.05 -39.20 -3.29
C GLY A 41 24.99 -38.72 -4.38
N ARG A 42 24.47 -38.29 -5.54
CA ARG A 42 25.25 -37.79 -6.67
C ARG A 42 25.41 -36.28 -6.61
N ASP A 43 26.56 -35.82 -7.06
CA ASP A 43 26.92 -34.41 -7.09
C ASP A 43 26.54 -33.84 -8.46
N HIS A 44 25.71 -32.80 -8.44
CA HIS A 44 25.21 -32.10 -9.62
C HIS A 44 25.62 -30.63 -9.53
N THR A 45 25.81 -29.96 -10.67
CA THR A 45 25.91 -28.49 -10.65
C THR A 45 24.53 -27.89 -10.41
N VAL A 46 24.47 -26.79 -9.66
CA VAL A 46 23.21 -26.08 -9.39
C VAL A 46 22.54 -25.67 -10.71
N GLY A 47 23.33 -25.25 -11.71
CA GLY A 47 22.89 -24.92 -13.05
C GLY A 47 22.17 -26.06 -13.76
N ASP A 48 22.71 -27.28 -13.68
CA ASP A 48 22.08 -28.47 -14.29
C ASP A 48 20.77 -28.82 -13.59
N VAL A 49 20.71 -28.70 -12.26
CA VAL A 49 19.51 -28.96 -11.48
C VAL A 49 18.40 -27.97 -11.82
N ILE A 50 18.72 -26.68 -11.97
CA ILE A 50 17.72 -25.64 -12.27
C ILE A 50 17.44 -25.46 -13.77
N SER A 51 18.19 -26.15 -14.63
CA SER A 51 18.00 -26.08 -16.08
C SER A 51 16.56 -26.44 -16.47
N GLY A 52 15.93 -25.59 -17.28
CA GLY A 52 14.54 -25.75 -17.71
C GLY A 52 13.47 -25.24 -16.75
N MET A 53 13.81 -24.66 -15.59
CA MET A 53 12.83 -23.97 -14.75
C MET A 53 12.54 -22.56 -15.28
N ARG A 54 11.25 -22.29 -15.53
CA ARG A 54 10.72 -20.94 -15.74
C ARG A 54 10.51 -20.29 -14.37
N ALA A 55 10.82 -18.99 -14.23
CA ALA A 55 10.71 -18.25 -12.97
C ALA A 55 9.43 -18.62 -12.21
N PRO A 56 9.52 -19.11 -10.96
CA PRO A 56 8.35 -19.46 -10.18
C PRO A 56 7.57 -18.17 -9.88
N ARG A 57 6.26 -18.20 -10.13
CA ARG A 57 5.35 -17.15 -9.67
C ARG A 57 5.55 -17.02 -8.16
N ALA A 58 5.95 -15.84 -7.71
CA ALA A 58 6.28 -15.55 -6.32
C ALA A 58 5.15 -16.01 -5.39
N HIS A 59 5.33 -17.16 -4.75
CA HIS A 59 4.58 -17.51 -3.57
C HIS A 59 5.38 -17.00 -2.37
N ALA A 60 4.83 -15.98 -1.72
CA ALA A 60 5.32 -15.44 -0.46
C ALA A 60 5.43 -16.57 0.57
N GLY A 61 6.62 -16.77 1.16
CA GLY A 61 6.72 -17.76 2.25
C GLY A 61 8.10 -18.19 2.75
N ALA A 62 9.22 -17.87 2.11
CA ALA A 62 10.53 -18.25 2.63
C ALA A 62 11.35 -17.02 3.04
N ARG A 63 11.25 -16.64 4.33
CA ARG A 63 12.25 -15.77 4.96
C ARG A 63 13.50 -16.62 5.22
N ILE A 64 14.53 -16.45 4.41
CA ILE A 64 15.88 -16.90 4.75
C ILE A 64 16.59 -15.68 5.32
N ASP A 65 16.77 -15.66 6.64
CA ASP A 65 17.57 -14.63 7.31
C ASP A 65 19.03 -14.76 6.86
N ARG A 66 19.57 -13.65 6.36
CA ARG A 66 20.97 -13.51 5.99
C ARG A 66 21.72 -12.88 7.17
N PRO A 67 22.74 -13.50 7.76
CA PRO A 67 23.71 -12.75 8.54
C PRO A 67 24.57 -11.91 7.59
N LEU A 68 24.76 -10.64 7.96
CA LEU A 68 25.62 -9.67 7.27
C LEU A 68 26.99 -10.28 7.00
N PHE A 69 27.41 -10.30 5.74
CA PHE A 69 28.75 -10.76 5.38
C PHE A 69 29.76 -9.75 5.95
N ARG A 70 30.74 -10.24 6.71
CA ARG A 70 31.92 -9.47 7.10
C ARG A 70 33.05 -9.93 6.20
N GLU A 71 33.58 -9.04 5.38
CA GLU A 71 34.75 -9.32 4.55
C GLU A 71 35.96 -9.63 5.45
N PHE A 72 36.46 -10.86 5.40
CA PHE A 72 37.73 -11.20 6.04
C PHE A 72 38.87 -10.65 5.16
N ARG A 73 39.51 -9.56 5.59
CA ARG A 73 40.82 -9.15 5.07
C ARG A 73 41.88 -10.14 5.55
N ALA A 74 42.74 -10.60 4.65
CA ALA A 74 43.80 -11.58 4.91
C ALA A 74 44.88 -11.10 5.90
N ASP A 75 44.86 -9.83 6.32
CA ASP A 75 45.88 -9.22 7.17
C ASP A 75 45.43 -8.99 8.62
N ALA A 76 44.25 -9.50 9.02
CA ALA A 76 43.80 -9.40 10.41
C ALA A 76 44.55 -10.43 11.29
N PRO A 77 45.22 -10.02 12.38
CA PRO A 77 45.89 -10.97 13.26
C PRO A 77 44.86 -11.89 13.91
N HIS A 78 45.18 -13.19 13.97
CA HIS A 78 44.37 -14.19 14.64
C HIS A 78 44.31 -13.89 16.14
N GLU A 79 43.24 -13.25 16.59
CA GLU A 79 42.88 -13.22 18.01
C GLU A 79 41.92 -14.38 18.29
N GLU A 80 42.42 -15.34 19.06
CA GLU A 80 41.62 -16.43 19.62
C GLU A 80 40.59 -15.86 20.61
N GLY A 81 39.33 -16.21 20.38
CA GLY A 81 38.28 -16.30 21.39
C GLY A 81 38.18 -15.17 22.42
N SER A 82 37.33 -14.18 22.15
CA SER A 82 36.63 -13.48 23.23
C SER A 82 35.16 -13.31 22.84
N GLU A 83 34.28 -13.82 23.69
CA GLU A 83 32.85 -13.53 23.68
C GLU A 83 32.69 -12.02 23.86
N ILE A 84 32.15 -11.33 22.85
CA ILE A 84 31.82 -9.91 22.98
C ILE A 84 30.36 -9.83 23.42
N GLU A 85 30.22 -9.51 24.71
CA GLU A 85 29.01 -9.04 25.37
C GLU A 85 28.48 -7.80 24.63
N TYR A 86 27.21 -7.86 24.21
CA TYR A 86 26.56 -6.76 23.49
C TYR A 86 26.19 -5.65 24.48
N GLU A 87 27.03 -4.61 24.60
CA GLU A 87 26.59 -3.32 25.14
C GLU A 87 25.79 -2.57 24.05
N GLU A 88 24.48 -2.56 24.25
CA GLU A 88 23.50 -1.80 23.46
C GLU A 88 23.77 -0.30 23.64
N THR A 89 24.48 0.31 22.69
CA THR A 89 24.63 1.76 22.63
C THR A 89 23.66 2.31 21.58
N GLU A 90 22.54 2.84 22.06
CA GLU A 90 21.64 3.72 21.31
C GLU A 90 22.44 4.91 20.76
N GLN A 91 22.71 4.92 19.46
CA GLN A 91 23.00 6.14 18.73
C GLN A 91 21.91 6.34 17.70
N ALA A 92 21.05 7.30 18.03
CA ALA A 92 19.97 7.82 17.21
C ALA A 92 20.54 8.50 15.96
N GLU A 93 20.62 7.75 14.86
CA GLU A 93 20.42 8.34 13.54
C GLU A 93 18.92 8.44 13.31
N SER A 94 18.44 9.67 13.19
CA SER A 94 17.06 9.98 12.85
C SER A 94 16.77 9.53 11.43
N GLU A 95 16.47 8.24 11.27
CA GLU A 95 15.62 7.77 10.18
C GLU A 95 14.28 8.48 10.37
N GLU A 96 13.95 9.40 9.46
CA GLU A 96 12.58 9.89 9.32
C GLU A 96 11.72 8.65 9.05
N GLU A 97 11.03 8.18 10.10
CA GLU A 97 10.07 7.09 10.04
C GLU A 97 9.02 7.43 8.99
N ILE A 98 9.19 6.89 7.78
CA ILE A 98 8.08 6.76 6.83
C ILE A 98 7.03 5.90 7.57
N PRO A 99 5.85 6.43 7.89
CA PRO A 99 4.92 5.76 8.78
C PRO A 99 4.51 4.43 8.16
N LYS A 100 4.74 3.33 8.90
CA LYS A 100 4.30 1.96 8.59
C LYS A 100 2.77 1.87 8.48
N GLY A 101 2.21 2.41 7.41
CA GLY A 101 0.89 2.05 6.91
C GLY A 101 1.00 0.68 6.25
N THR A 102 0.07 -0.22 6.57
CA THR A 102 -0.11 -1.55 5.95
C THR A 102 0.29 -1.53 4.47
N GLU A 103 1.30 -2.30 4.06
CA GLU A 103 1.75 -2.40 2.66
C GLU A 103 0.57 -2.87 1.77
N ARG A 104 -0.22 -1.91 1.29
CA ARG A 104 -1.31 -2.14 0.36
C ARG A 104 -0.75 -1.83 -1.01
N TYR A 105 -0.58 -2.88 -1.80
CA TYR A 105 -0.21 -2.75 -3.20
C TYR A 105 -1.48 -2.66 -4.04
N THR A 106 -1.47 -1.84 -5.07
CA THR A 106 -2.52 -1.90 -6.10
C THR A 106 -2.45 -3.25 -6.83
N PRO A 107 -3.50 -3.66 -7.56
CA PRO A 107 -3.44 -4.84 -8.43
C PRO A 107 -2.32 -4.78 -9.48
N ALA A 108 -1.82 -3.59 -9.79
CA ALA A 108 -0.69 -3.34 -10.67
C ALA A 108 0.68 -3.49 -9.98
N GLY A 109 0.73 -3.68 -8.65
CA GLY A 109 1.95 -3.84 -7.88
C GLY A 109 2.56 -2.54 -7.36
N GLU A 110 1.89 -1.41 -7.50
CA GLU A 110 2.36 -0.11 -6.99
C GLU A 110 2.03 0.07 -5.52
N TRP A 111 2.92 0.76 -4.81
CA TRP A 111 2.78 1.11 -3.41
C TRP A 111 1.67 2.16 -3.25
N ILE A 112 0.67 1.85 -2.42
CA ILE A 112 -0.39 2.81 -2.11
C ILE A 112 0.06 3.65 -0.92
N LEU A 113 0.43 4.89 -1.20
CA LEU A 113 0.93 5.82 -0.21
C LEU A 113 -0.19 6.45 0.60
N HIS A 114 -1.36 6.68 -0.02
CA HIS A 114 -2.50 7.25 0.67
C HIS A 114 -3.84 6.75 0.11
N GLU A 115 -4.64 6.14 0.98
CA GLU A 115 -6.04 5.80 0.70
C GLU A 115 -6.96 6.73 1.46
N SER A 116 -7.80 7.45 0.72
CA SER A 116 -8.78 8.35 1.28
C SER A 116 -10.18 8.01 0.80
N HIS A 117 -11.13 8.13 1.72
CA HIS A 117 -12.54 8.13 1.39
C HIS A 117 -13.07 9.56 1.49
N PRO A 118 -14.21 9.89 0.85
CA PRO A 118 -14.89 11.15 1.14
C PRO A 118 -15.11 11.26 2.66
N SER A 119 -15.52 12.39 3.22
CA SER A 119 -16.02 12.47 4.61
C SER A 119 -17.55 12.40 4.67
N TRP A 120 -18.11 11.94 5.80
CA TRP A 120 -19.57 11.95 6.03
C TRP A 120 -20.13 13.37 5.94
N PHE A 121 -19.35 14.36 6.36
CA PHE A 121 -19.67 15.78 6.28
C PHE A 121 -19.75 16.32 4.85
N GLY A 122 -19.15 15.64 3.87
CA GLY A 122 -19.36 15.95 2.46
C GLY A 122 -20.82 15.81 2.04
N ALA A 123 -21.53 14.85 2.62
CA ALA A 123 -22.98 14.67 2.46
C ALA A 123 -23.81 15.46 3.49
N GLY A 124 -23.25 16.49 4.12
CA GLY A 124 -23.87 17.21 5.24
C GLY A 124 -25.29 17.71 4.97
N LYS A 125 -25.60 18.18 3.75
CA LYS A 125 -26.95 18.59 3.36
C LYS A 125 -27.95 17.43 3.40
N ALA A 126 -27.55 16.26 2.92
CA ALA A 126 -28.39 15.07 2.91
C ALA A 126 -28.56 14.47 4.31
N LEU A 127 -27.50 14.48 5.13
CA LEU A 127 -27.58 14.07 6.54
C LEU A 127 -28.47 15.02 7.35
N PHE A 128 -28.37 16.33 7.12
CA PHE A 128 -29.25 17.31 7.75
C PHE A 128 -30.71 17.08 7.35
N LEU A 129 -30.98 16.79 6.08
CA LEU A 129 -32.32 16.46 5.61
C LEU A 129 -32.85 15.15 6.23
N ALA A 130 -31.99 14.12 6.36
CA ALA A 130 -32.34 12.87 7.03
C ALA A 130 -32.64 13.08 8.53
N LEU A 131 -31.87 13.94 9.21
CA LEU A 131 -32.10 14.32 10.60
C LEU A 131 -33.44 15.05 10.76
N LEU A 132 -33.74 16.01 9.88
CA LEU A 132 -35.01 16.74 9.89
C LEU A 132 -36.19 15.78 9.71
N LEU A 133 -36.08 14.82 8.79
CA LEU A 133 -37.08 13.75 8.61
C LEU A 133 -37.26 12.87 9.85
N LEU A 134 -36.19 12.59 10.58
CA LEU A 134 -36.25 11.86 11.84
C LEU A 134 -37.00 12.65 12.93
N ILE A 135 -36.73 13.96 13.03
CA ILE A 135 -37.45 14.86 13.95
C ILE A 135 -38.94 14.92 13.59
N THR A 136 -39.26 15.07 12.30
CA THR A 136 -40.65 15.05 11.81
C THR A 136 -41.34 13.72 12.13
N THR A 137 -40.64 12.60 11.97
CA THR A 137 -41.15 11.27 12.36
C THR A 137 -41.46 11.20 13.86
N PHE A 138 -40.57 11.74 14.70
CA PHE A 138 -40.78 11.80 16.14
C PHE A 138 -41.97 12.67 16.55
N MET A 139 -42.20 13.79 15.85
CA MET A 139 -43.38 14.64 16.05
C MET A 139 -44.68 13.94 15.63
N ILE A 140 -44.68 13.25 14.48
CA ILE A 140 -45.85 12.51 13.97
C ILE A 140 -46.25 11.37 14.92
N LEU A 141 -45.27 10.66 15.51
CA LEU A 141 -45.52 9.63 16.52
C LEU A 141 -46.36 10.11 17.71
N LYS A 142 -46.33 11.42 18.03
CA LYS A 142 -47.09 12.00 19.14
C LYS A 142 -48.53 12.37 18.77
N ILE A 143 -48.81 12.58 17.49
CA ILE A 143 -50.13 13.02 17.00
C ILE A 143 -50.91 11.79 16.51
N ASP A 144 -50.39 11.10 15.48
CA ASP A 144 -51.05 9.97 14.85
C ASP A 144 -50.02 8.87 14.50
N PRO A 145 -50.02 7.71 15.21
CA PRO A 145 -48.99 6.69 15.05
C PRO A 145 -49.07 5.94 13.71
N ILE A 146 -50.17 6.08 12.96
CA ILE A 146 -50.38 5.41 11.67
C ILE A 146 -49.39 5.88 10.60
N TYR A 147 -48.98 7.15 10.61
CA TYR A 147 -48.11 7.72 9.57
C TYR A 147 -46.62 7.64 9.90
N ALA A 148 -46.29 7.37 11.17
CA ALA A 148 -44.93 7.27 11.65
C ALA A 148 -44.04 6.23 10.91
N PRO A 149 -44.50 5.00 10.59
CA PRO A 149 -43.64 4.05 9.88
C PRO A 149 -43.29 4.52 8.47
N ILE A 150 -44.15 5.31 7.82
CA ILE A 150 -43.93 5.80 6.45
C ILE A 150 -42.81 6.84 6.43
N SER A 151 -42.86 7.82 7.33
CA SER A 151 -41.81 8.84 7.43
C SER A 151 -40.49 8.25 7.94
N ALA A 152 -40.55 7.31 8.88
CA ALA A 152 -39.38 6.57 9.36
C ALA A 152 -38.69 5.79 8.23
N GLY A 153 -39.48 5.08 7.42
CA GLY A 153 -38.98 4.33 6.27
C GLY A 153 -38.30 5.25 5.25
N LEU A 154 -38.90 6.42 4.95
CA LEU A 154 -38.30 7.39 4.05
C LEU A 154 -36.97 7.94 4.57
N ALA A 155 -36.88 8.26 5.86
CA ALA A 155 -35.66 8.72 6.51
C ALA A 155 -34.54 7.66 6.44
N LEU A 156 -34.90 6.39 6.72
CA LEU A 156 -33.99 5.26 6.65
C LEU A 156 -33.46 5.04 5.23
N VAL A 157 -34.34 5.06 4.22
CA VAL A 157 -33.96 4.89 2.80
C VAL A 157 -32.99 5.99 2.38
N LEU A 158 -33.27 7.25 2.74
CA LEU A 158 -32.37 8.37 2.48
C LEU A 158 -31.01 8.17 3.13
N PHE A 159 -30.98 7.75 4.40
CA PHE A 159 -29.75 7.49 5.12
C PHE A 159 -28.91 6.38 4.47
N ILE A 160 -29.55 5.26 4.12
CA ILE A 160 -28.91 4.14 3.43
C ILE A 160 -28.36 4.58 2.06
N LEU A 161 -29.16 5.32 1.29
CA LEU A 161 -28.77 5.81 -0.03
C LEU A 161 -27.53 6.71 0.07
N VAL A 162 -27.51 7.64 1.03
CA VAL A 162 -26.32 8.46 1.32
C VAL A 162 -25.10 7.60 1.68
N GLY A 163 -25.28 6.57 2.50
CA GLY A 163 -24.22 5.62 2.86
C GLY A 163 -23.66 4.87 1.65
N ILE A 164 -24.52 4.40 0.75
CA ILE A 164 -24.13 3.69 -0.47
C ILE A 164 -23.37 4.65 -1.41
N PHE A 165 -23.90 5.84 -1.68
CA PHE A 165 -23.24 6.84 -2.53
C PHE A 165 -21.86 7.21 -2.00
N ARG A 166 -21.70 7.26 -0.68
CA ARG A 166 -20.42 7.49 -0.02
C ARG A 166 -19.44 6.32 -0.21
N SER A 167 -19.89 5.08 0.03
CA SER A 167 -19.04 3.89 -0.09
C SER A 167 -18.62 3.59 -1.53
N THR A 168 -19.27 4.22 -2.49
CA THR A 168 -19.05 3.99 -3.92
C THR A 168 -17.84 4.76 -4.48
N ARG A 169 -17.22 5.66 -3.71
CA ARG A 169 -16.09 6.49 -4.17
C ARG A 169 -14.85 6.26 -3.31
N THR A 170 -13.74 5.94 -3.97
CA THR A 170 -12.44 5.73 -3.34
C THR A 170 -11.39 6.58 -4.03
N TYR A 171 -10.59 7.28 -3.23
CA TYR A 171 -9.47 8.10 -3.67
C TYR A 171 -8.17 7.38 -3.32
N LEU A 172 -7.32 7.16 -4.31
CA LEU A 172 -6.04 6.47 -4.15
C LEU A 172 -4.91 7.36 -4.66
N VAL A 173 -3.83 7.42 -3.89
CA VAL A 173 -2.56 8.04 -4.29
C VAL A 173 -1.49 6.96 -4.24
N THR A 174 -0.89 6.67 -5.39
CA THR A 174 0.28 5.80 -5.52
C THR A 174 1.54 6.63 -5.79
N GLU A 175 2.69 5.97 -5.90
CA GLU A 175 3.97 6.64 -6.22
C GLU A 175 4.00 7.21 -7.64
N GLU A 176 3.31 6.56 -8.59
CA GLU A 176 3.34 6.96 -10.00
C GLU A 176 2.08 7.72 -10.45
N ARG A 177 0.93 7.49 -9.81
CA ARG A 177 -0.35 8.06 -10.23
C ARG A 177 -1.31 8.37 -9.10
N VAL A 178 -2.28 9.23 -9.42
CA VAL A 178 -3.41 9.59 -8.58
C VAL A 178 -4.68 9.06 -9.25
N GLU A 179 -5.46 8.24 -8.54
CA GLU A 179 -6.64 7.56 -9.09
C GLU A 179 -7.92 7.84 -8.27
N VAL A 180 -9.03 8.03 -8.97
CA VAL A 180 -10.38 8.02 -8.39
C VAL A 180 -11.17 6.89 -9.00
N VAL A 181 -11.67 6.00 -8.14
CA VAL A 181 -12.56 4.91 -8.53
C VAL A 181 -13.97 5.23 -8.07
N TRP A 182 -14.94 5.14 -8.97
CA TRP A 182 -16.37 5.24 -8.62
C TRP A 182 -17.26 4.26 -9.37
N GLY A 183 -18.32 3.83 -8.70
CA GLY A 183 -19.48 3.19 -9.33
C GLY A 183 -20.03 1.99 -8.58
N LEU A 184 -21.36 1.85 -8.61
CA LEU A 184 -22.08 0.85 -7.82
C LEU A 184 -22.31 -0.46 -8.61
N LEU A 185 -22.69 -0.34 -9.88
CA LEU A 185 -22.92 -1.48 -10.80
C LEU A 185 -21.79 -1.64 -11.82
N GLY A 186 -21.27 -0.53 -12.34
CA GLY A 186 -20.09 -0.49 -13.20
C GLY A 186 -18.99 0.29 -12.52
N ARG A 187 -17.78 -0.27 -12.44
CA ARG A 187 -16.61 0.44 -11.90
C ARG A 187 -16.02 1.31 -13.01
N SER A 188 -15.98 2.61 -12.78
CA SER A 188 -15.28 3.58 -13.60
C SER A 188 -14.09 4.09 -12.79
N SER A 189 -12.96 4.32 -13.44
CA SER A 189 -11.81 4.99 -12.84
C SER A 189 -11.37 6.18 -13.69
N ARG A 190 -10.79 7.17 -13.03
CA ARG A 190 -9.96 8.21 -13.66
C ARG A 190 -8.63 8.22 -12.97
N GLU A 191 -7.57 8.26 -13.75
CA GLU A 191 -6.21 8.28 -13.27
C GLU A 191 -5.44 9.42 -13.96
N VAL A 192 -4.48 9.98 -13.24
CA VAL A 192 -3.51 10.95 -13.76
C VAL A 192 -2.15 10.59 -13.19
N ARG A 193 -1.13 10.50 -14.06
CA ARG A 193 0.25 10.26 -13.62
C ARG A 193 0.80 11.48 -12.90
N ILE A 194 1.58 11.26 -11.86
CA ILE A 194 2.11 12.33 -11.01
C ILE A 194 3.01 13.30 -11.80
N CYS A 195 3.78 12.78 -12.76
CA CYS A 195 4.60 13.58 -13.67
C CYS A 195 3.81 14.46 -14.66
N ASP A 196 2.56 14.09 -14.97
CA ASP A 196 1.71 14.85 -15.90
C ASP A 196 0.87 15.94 -15.19
N ILE A 197 0.88 15.99 -13.86
CA ILE A 197 0.11 16.97 -13.08
C ILE A 197 0.75 18.36 -13.19
N ARG A 198 -0.01 19.33 -13.71
CA ARG A 198 0.45 20.71 -13.91
C ARG A 198 0.08 21.63 -12.76
N SER A 199 -1.13 21.50 -12.23
CA SER A 199 -1.61 22.31 -11.11
C SER A 199 -2.39 21.47 -10.11
N ILE A 200 -2.22 21.85 -8.84
CA ILE A 200 -2.90 21.22 -7.70
C ILE A 200 -3.57 22.35 -6.91
N ASP A 201 -4.89 22.43 -7.05
CA ASP A 201 -5.71 23.46 -6.41
C ASP A 201 -6.42 22.87 -5.19
N VAL A 202 -6.32 23.55 -4.05
CA VAL A 202 -6.96 23.12 -2.80
C VAL A 202 -8.01 24.15 -2.41
N HIS A 203 -9.23 23.68 -2.21
CA HIS A 203 -10.36 24.49 -1.76
C HIS A 203 -10.86 24.01 -0.41
N GLU A 204 -10.72 24.86 0.59
CA GLU A 204 -11.31 24.70 1.92
C GLU A 204 -12.34 25.81 2.11
N SER A 205 -13.61 25.45 2.28
CA SER A 205 -14.70 26.43 2.36
C SER A 205 -15.28 26.51 3.77
N GLY A 206 -15.23 27.69 4.38
CA GLY A 206 -15.94 28.06 5.61
C GLY A 206 -15.79 27.03 6.75
N LEU A 207 -16.93 26.61 7.33
CA LEU A 207 -16.95 25.63 8.43
C LEU A 207 -16.35 24.27 8.05
N LYS A 208 -16.37 23.87 6.77
CA LYS A 208 -15.73 22.62 6.33
C LYS A 208 -14.21 22.71 6.48
N GLY A 209 -13.63 23.86 6.14
CA GLY A 209 -12.19 24.12 6.36
C GLY A 209 -11.81 24.05 7.83
N LEU A 210 -12.63 24.63 8.73
CA LEU A 210 -12.41 24.55 10.18
C LEU A 210 -12.46 23.10 10.71
N LEU A 211 -13.27 22.25 10.10
CA LEU A 211 -13.34 20.80 10.39
C LEU A 211 -12.18 20.00 9.74
N GLY A 212 -11.24 20.67 9.08
CA GLY A 212 -10.11 20.05 8.36
C GLY A 212 -10.52 19.35 7.07
N LEU A 213 -11.66 19.72 6.48
CA LEU A 213 -12.20 19.15 5.25
C LEU A 213 -11.94 20.08 4.06
N GLY A 214 -11.25 19.53 3.06
CA GLY A 214 -10.94 20.23 1.82
C GLY A 214 -11.29 19.42 0.58
N THR A 215 -11.26 20.09 -0.56
CA THR A 215 -11.36 19.48 -1.89
C THR A 215 -10.08 19.78 -2.65
N VAL A 216 -9.45 18.75 -3.22
CA VAL A 216 -8.23 18.89 -4.02
C VAL A 216 -8.57 18.57 -5.47
N ASN A 217 -8.20 19.48 -6.37
CA ASN A 217 -8.36 19.33 -7.81
C ASN A 217 -6.99 19.16 -8.45
N PHE A 218 -6.85 18.13 -9.28
CA PHE A 218 -5.66 17.85 -10.06
C PHE A 218 -5.97 18.09 -11.54
N SER A 219 -5.17 18.95 -12.15
CA SER A 219 -5.24 19.25 -13.58
C SER A 219 -3.97 18.77 -14.27
N SER A 220 -4.15 18.01 -15.35
CA SER A 220 -3.07 17.44 -16.15
C SER A 220 -2.58 18.40 -17.23
N ALA A 221 -1.39 18.16 -17.74
CA ALA A 221 -0.87 18.81 -18.94
C ALA A 221 -1.72 18.55 -20.19
N ALA A 222 -2.44 17.42 -20.24
CA ALA A 222 -3.21 17.01 -21.40
C ALA A 222 -4.55 17.77 -21.58
N ASN A 223 -5.20 18.17 -20.49
CA ASN A 223 -6.51 18.81 -20.50
C ASN A 223 -6.54 20.01 -19.54
N ALA A 224 -7.14 21.12 -19.99
CA ALA A 224 -7.30 22.33 -19.17
C ALA A 224 -8.40 22.21 -18.09
N ASP A 225 -9.20 21.14 -18.11
CA ASP A 225 -10.26 20.88 -17.13
C ASP A 225 -9.75 20.01 -15.97
N ILE A 226 -10.51 19.94 -14.87
CA ILE A 226 -10.18 19.13 -13.70
C ILE A 226 -10.33 17.65 -14.04
N GLU A 227 -9.20 16.94 -14.12
CA GLU A 227 -9.19 15.54 -14.52
C GLU A 227 -9.52 14.64 -13.33
N VAL A 228 -8.90 14.89 -12.18
CA VAL A 228 -9.11 14.14 -10.94
C VAL A 228 -9.47 15.10 -9.80
N GLN A 229 -10.57 14.80 -9.09
CA GLN A 229 -11.06 15.60 -7.97
C GLN A 229 -11.28 14.74 -6.72
N PHE A 230 -10.56 15.10 -5.65
CA PHE A 230 -10.73 14.50 -4.32
C PHE A 230 -11.62 15.40 -3.49
N ARG A 231 -12.83 14.96 -3.18
CA ARG A 231 -13.85 15.80 -2.56
C ARG A 231 -14.08 15.47 -1.10
N ASP A 232 -14.16 16.51 -0.28
CA ASP A 232 -14.45 16.45 1.15
C ASP A 232 -13.49 15.49 1.91
N ILE A 233 -12.21 15.51 1.55
CA ILE A 233 -11.16 14.73 2.21
C ILE A 233 -10.65 15.46 3.46
N ARG A 234 -10.19 14.69 4.46
CA ARG A 234 -9.50 15.26 5.62
C ARG A 234 -8.05 15.51 5.25
N GLY A 235 -7.48 16.63 5.71
CA GLY A 235 -6.06 16.92 5.47
C GLY A 235 -5.73 17.15 3.99
N ALA A 236 -6.53 17.96 3.29
CA ALA A 236 -6.31 18.24 1.87
C ALA A 236 -4.91 18.82 1.57
N HIS A 237 -4.37 19.60 2.50
CA HIS A 237 -3.00 20.12 2.42
C HIS A 237 -1.93 19.03 2.54
N GLU A 238 -2.14 18.01 3.38
CA GLU A 238 -1.22 16.88 3.54
C GLU A 238 -1.12 16.08 2.23
N VAL A 239 -2.26 15.78 1.61
CA VAL A 239 -2.30 15.09 0.30
C VAL A 239 -1.63 15.93 -0.79
N LYS A 240 -1.81 17.26 -0.77
CA LYS A 240 -1.14 18.17 -1.71
C LYS A 240 0.38 18.11 -1.58
N GLU A 241 0.89 18.22 -0.35
CA GLU A 241 2.34 18.20 -0.12
C GLU A 241 2.93 16.82 -0.40
N LEU A 242 2.20 15.74 -0.11
CA LEU A 242 2.56 14.38 -0.49
C LEU A 242 2.78 14.25 -2.01
N VAL A 243 1.82 14.70 -2.82
CA VAL A 243 1.94 14.62 -4.28
C VAL A 243 3.08 15.52 -4.79
N ARG A 244 3.29 16.69 -4.18
CA ARG A 244 4.42 17.56 -4.52
C ARG A 244 5.78 16.93 -4.19
N GLN A 245 5.87 16.20 -3.09
CA GLN A 245 7.09 15.47 -2.72
C GLN A 245 7.38 14.37 -3.75
N LEU A 246 6.36 13.60 -4.15
CA LEU A 246 6.49 12.58 -5.19
C LEU A 246 6.91 13.17 -6.54
N GLN A 247 6.42 14.36 -6.91
CA GLN A 247 6.86 15.04 -8.13
C GLN A 247 8.36 15.35 -8.10
N ARG A 248 8.90 15.81 -6.96
CA ARG A 248 10.34 16.11 -6.84
C ARG A 248 11.20 14.86 -6.95
N LEU A 249 10.75 13.76 -6.34
CA LEU A 249 11.47 12.48 -6.39
C LEU A 249 11.47 11.85 -7.80
N SER A 250 10.46 12.14 -8.62
CA SER A 250 10.38 11.64 -10.00
C SER A 250 11.25 12.43 -10.98
N ASP A 251 11.67 13.65 -10.63
CA ASP A 251 12.47 14.52 -11.49
C ASP A 251 13.99 14.32 -11.29
N GLU A 252 14.40 13.59 -10.24
CA GLU A 252 15.80 13.30 -9.85
C GLU A 252 16.27 11.93 -10.38
#